data_AF-A0A258BK08-F1
#
_entry.id   AF-A0A258BK08-F1
#
_cell.length_a   1.000
_cell.length_b   1.000
_cell.length_c   1.000
_cell.angle_alpha   90.00
_cell.angle_beta   90.00
_cell.angle_gamma   90.00
#
_symmetry.space_group_name_H-M   'P 1'
#
loop_
_entity.id
_entity.type
_entity.pdbx_description
1 polymer ?
#
loop_
_entity_poly.entity_id
_entity_poly.type
_entity_poly.pdbx_seq_one_letter_code
_entity_poly.pdbx_strand_id
1 'polypeptide(L)'
;HVEVFDVAESYPAVRAIGFARVPSLSVDKLESTEALLEYIYPQTAGSERLIGVNIATDKTWAETVARSASSGQEALTDVFNLTAGEENGEENLTFLLFTPVYNSESTPTTEAERLKQLRGVVFVAFDAEQFFSQIYNQEDERLAYLQIYQGDANRPTILYEYGDHPPVEDRNTYRQTLDVLGRQLGYEYEFSNRSLISDSQRFIAQALPIVGLMLSLLLAIIVS
;
A
#
# COMPACT_ATOMS: atom_id res chain seq x y z
N HIS A 1 -7.21 -20.89 -27.54
CA HIS A 1 -6.13 -19.99 -27.11
C HIS A 1 -6.43 -19.59 -25.69
N VAL A 2 -5.59 -19.98 -24.73
CA VAL A 2 -5.61 -19.38 -23.39
C VAL A 2 -4.72 -18.15 -23.52
N GLU A 3 -5.30 -16.96 -23.36
CA GLU A 3 -4.49 -15.74 -23.20
C GLU A 3 -3.60 -15.95 -21.98
N VAL A 4 -2.30 -15.89 -22.18
CA VAL A 4 -1.34 -15.86 -21.07
C VAL A 4 -1.49 -14.46 -20.47
N PHE A 5 -2.14 -14.38 -19.31
CA PHE A 5 -2.32 -13.14 -18.59
C PHE A 5 -0.96 -12.60 -18.15
N ASP A 6 -0.50 -11.53 -18.79
CA ASP A 6 0.74 -10.86 -18.37
C ASP A 6 0.42 -9.92 -17.20
N VAL A 7 0.77 -10.38 -16.00
CA VAL A 7 0.58 -9.64 -14.76
C VAL A 7 1.32 -8.30 -14.81
N ALA A 8 2.49 -8.22 -15.43
CA ALA A 8 3.27 -6.99 -15.48
C ALA A 8 2.62 -5.94 -16.38
N GLU A 9 1.97 -6.37 -17.47
CA GLU A 9 1.25 -5.47 -18.38
C GLU A 9 -0.06 -4.96 -17.75
N SER A 10 -0.78 -5.83 -17.04
CA SER A 10 -2.07 -5.49 -16.44
C SER A 10 -1.95 -4.76 -15.09
N TYR A 11 -0.88 -5.04 -14.34
CA TYR A 11 -0.64 -4.49 -13.00
C TYR A 11 0.82 -4.07 -12.86
N PRO A 12 1.18 -2.86 -13.30
CA PRO A 12 2.58 -2.40 -13.34
C PRO A 12 3.27 -2.35 -11.97
N ALA A 13 2.49 -2.26 -10.89
CA ALA A 13 3.01 -2.28 -9.53
C ALA A 13 3.34 -3.70 -9.03
N VAL A 14 2.78 -4.74 -9.66
CA VAL A 14 2.99 -6.13 -9.27
C VAL A 14 4.24 -6.65 -9.97
N ARG A 15 5.27 -6.94 -9.16
CA ARG A 15 6.56 -7.43 -9.63
C ARG A 15 6.61 -8.95 -9.71
N ALA A 16 6.03 -9.61 -8.72
CA ALA A 16 6.01 -11.05 -8.66
C ALA A 16 4.82 -11.56 -7.87
N ILE A 17 4.38 -12.76 -8.24
CA ILE A 17 3.44 -13.56 -7.45
C ILE A 17 4.10 -14.90 -7.20
N GLY A 18 4.09 -15.39 -5.97
CA GLY A 18 4.69 -16.66 -5.65
C GLY A 18 3.95 -17.45 -4.58
N PHE A 19 4.37 -18.70 -4.43
CA PHE A 19 3.88 -19.61 -3.40
C PHE A 19 5.06 -20.24 -2.68
N ALA A 20 5.07 -20.09 -1.35
CA ALA A 20 6.02 -20.77 -0.49
C ALA A 20 5.31 -21.84 0.34
N ARG A 21 5.82 -23.08 0.30
CA ARG A 21 5.33 -24.17 1.14
C ARG A 21 5.85 -24.00 2.55
N VAL A 22 4.96 -24.12 3.52
CA VAL A 22 5.28 -23.99 4.95
C VAL A 22 4.91 -25.32 5.63
N PRO A 23 5.81 -26.33 5.64
CA PRO A 23 5.52 -27.68 6.14
C PRO A 23 5.11 -27.73 7.61
N SER A 24 5.65 -26.84 8.45
CA SER A 24 5.24 -26.71 9.84
C SER A 24 5.58 -25.32 10.39
N LEU A 25 4.64 -24.71 11.11
CA LEU A 25 4.88 -23.52 11.91
C LEU A 25 4.86 -23.93 13.40
N SER A 26 5.90 -23.57 14.15
CA SER A 26 5.90 -23.83 15.60
C SER A 26 5.14 -22.71 16.33
N VAL A 27 4.01 -23.07 16.95
CA VAL A 27 3.12 -22.14 17.70
C VAL A 27 3.89 -21.38 18.79
N ASP A 28 4.80 -22.07 19.48
CA ASP A 28 5.53 -21.51 20.63
C ASP A 28 6.63 -20.52 20.25
N LYS A 29 7.06 -20.50 18.99
CA LYS A 29 8.16 -19.63 18.53
C LYS A 29 7.72 -18.56 17.53
N LEU A 30 6.55 -18.71 16.90
CA LEU A 30 6.18 -17.94 15.71
C LEU A 30 7.31 -17.93 14.65
N GLU A 31 8.15 -18.96 14.66
CA GLU A 31 9.25 -19.17 13.72
C GLU A 31 8.88 -20.39 12.88
N SER A 32 8.74 -20.18 11.57
CA SER A 32 8.82 -21.26 10.62
C SER A 32 10.29 -21.70 10.52
N THR A 33 10.57 -22.98 10.69
CA THR A 33 11.94 -23.49 10.49
C THR A 33 12.27 -23.63 9.00
N GLU A 34 11.23 -23.80 8.17
CA GLU A 34 11.33 -23.93 6.72
C GLU A 34 10.07 -23.36 6.05
N ALA A 35 10.27 -22.41 5.15
CA ALA A 35 9.26 -21.92 4.21
C ALA A 35 9.89 -21.84 2.82
N LEU A 36 9.73 -22.87 1.99
CA LEU A 36 10.46 -23.00 0.74
C LEU A 36 9.65 -22.40 -0.42
N LEU A 37 10.26 -21.50 -1.18
CA LEU A 37 9.65 -20.94 -2.40
C LEU A 37 9.52 -22.03 -3.46
N GLU A 38 8.31 -22.40 -3.86
CA GLU A 38 8.08 -23.48 -4.85
C GLU A 38 7.68 -22.94 -6.21
N TYR A 39 7.04 -21.77 -6.24
CA TYR A 39 6.57 -21.14 -7.45
C TYR A 39 6.76 -19.63 -7.36
N ILE A 40 7.16 -19.03 -8.47
CA ILE A 40 7.22 -17.60 -8.66
C ILE A 40 6.95 -17.26 -10.12
N TYR A 41 6.18 -16.19 -10.34
CA TYR A 41 5.86 -15.62 -11.63
C TYR A 41 6.18 -14.13 -11.62
N PRO A 42 6.72 -13.55 -12.71
CA PRO A 42 7.08 -14.19 -13.96
C PRO A 42 8.28 -15.14 -13.81
N GLN A 43 8.36 -16.16 -14.66
CA GLN A 43 9.51 -17.08 -14.71
C GLN A 43 10.62 -16.46 -15.56
N THR A 44 11.57 -15.83 -14.89
CA THR A 44 12.77 -15.22 -15.48
C THR A 44 14.00 -15.91 -14.90
N ALA A 45 15.15 -15.79 -15.54
CA ALA A 45 16.38 -16.36 -15.01
C ALA A 45 16.73 -15.85 -13.59
N GLY A 46 16.28 -14.64 -13.22
CA GLY A 46 16.43 -14.09 -11.88
C GLY A 46 15.49 -14.74 -10.86
N SER A 47 14.19 -14.77 -11.17
CA SER A 47 13.17 -15.32 -10.27
C SER A 47 13.25 -16.84 -10.12
N GLU A 48 13.62 -17.58 -11.17
CA GLU A 48 13.81 -19.04 -11.10
C GLU A 48 14.91 -19.46 -10.12
N ARG A 49 15.95 -18.63 -9.93
CA ARG A 49 17.01 -18.89 -8.94
C ARG A 49 16.52 -18.81 -7.50
N LEU A 50 15.38 -18.17 -7.27
CA LEU A 50 14.78 -18.06 -5.93
C LEU A 50 14.00 -19.33 -5.56
N ILE A 51 13.67 -20.21 -6.51
CA ILE A 51 12.97 -21.47 -6.22
C ILE A 51 13.86 -22.34 -5.30
N GLY A 52 13.27 -22.84 -4.23
CA GLY A 52 13.95 -23.61 -3.17
C GLY A 52 14.59 -22.75 -2.08
N VAL A 53 14.60 -21.41 -2.22
CA VAL A 53 15.04 -20.52 -1.14
C VAL A 53 14.09 -20.63 0.04
N ASN A 54 14.66 -20.73 1.24
CA ASN A 54 13.91 -20.70 2.50
C ASN A 54 13.59 -19.25 2.89
N ILE A 55 12.37 -18.79 2.63
CA ILE A 55 11.93 -17.42 2.96
C ILE A 55 11.84 -17.17 4.47
N ALA A 56 11.87 -18.22 5.30
CA ALA A 56 11.89 -18.07 6.75
C ALA A 56 13.25 -17.66 7.32
N THR A 57 14.32 -17.64 6.51
CA THR A 57 15.63 -17.11 6.95
C THR A 57 15.63 -15.59 7.06
N ASP A 58 14.73 -14.91 6.36
CA ASP A 58 14.48 -13.49 6.56
C ASP A 58 13.50 -13.31 7.72
N LYS A 59 13.92 -12.57 8.75
CA LYS A 59 13.12 -12.37 9.96
C LYS A 59 11.82 -11.61 9.66
N THR A 60 11.86 -10.59 8.81
CA THR A 60 10.69 -9.78 8.46
C THR A 60 9.64 -10.62 7.75
N TRP A 61 10.09 -11.49 6.85
CA TRP A 61 9.21 -12.39 6.12
C TRP A 61 8.68 -13.49 7.04
N ALA A 62 9.51 -14.12 7.86
CA ALA A 62 9.10 -15.13 8.82
C ALA A 62 8.01 -14.63 9.78
N GLU A 63 8.20 -13.44 10.37
CA GLU A 63 7.21 -12.82 11.25
C GLU A 63 5.91 -12.49 10.52
N THR A 64 5.99 -12.03 9.27
CA THR A 64 4.80 -11.68 8.48
C THR A 64 4.02 -12.93 8.05
N VAL A 65 4.72 -14.00 7.66
CA VAL A 65 4.12 -15.31 7.41
C VAL A 65 3.43 -15.82 8.67
N ALA A 66 4.10 -15.74 9.83
CA ALA A 66 3.52 -16.17 11.10
C ALA A 66 2.24 -15.38 11.44
N ARG A 67 2.25 -14.05 11.30
CA ARG A 67 1.05 -13.20 11.50
C ARG A 67 -0.08 -13.55 10.56
N SER A 68 0.20 -13.75 9.27
CA SER A 68 -0.82 -14.14 8.30
C SER A 68 -1.41 -15.52 8.64
N ALA A 69 -0.55 -16.48 8.99
CA ALA A 69 -0.95 -17.85 9.32
C ALA A 69 -1.77 -17.94 10.61
N SER A 70 -1.39 -17.22 11.67
CA SER A 70 -2.08 -17.27 12.96
C SER A 70 -3.40 -16.50 12.95
N SER A 71 -3.50 -15.41 12.19
CA SER A 71 -4.74 -14.62 12.05
C SER A 71 -5.72 -15.20 11.04
N GLY A 72 -5.24 -15.86 9.99
CA GLY A 72 -6.06 -16.25 8.85
C GLY A 72 -6.43 -15.08 7.95
N GLN A 73 -5.71 -13.96 8.05
CA GLN A 73 -5.86 -12.75 7.24
C GLN A 73 -4.56 -12.46 6.49
N GLU A 74 -4.63 -11.59 5.50
CA GLU A 74 -3.45 -11.10 4.80
C GLU A 74 -2.57 -10.24 5.71
N ALA A 75 -1.26 -10.24 5.45
CA ALA A 75 -0.31 -9.42 6.22
C ALA A 75 0.76 -8.81 5.30
N LEU A 76 1.10 -7.54 5.56
CA LEU A 76 2.15 -6.83 4.85
C LEU A 76 3.51 -6.97 5.55
N THR A 77 4.59 -7.02 4.77
CA THR A 77 5.95 -6.83 5.28
C THR A 77 6.23 -5.35 5.55
N ASP A 78 7.30 -5.06 6.28
CA ASP A 78 7.92 -3.74 6.13
C ASP A 78 8.49 -3.63 4.71
N VAL A 79 8.69 -2.40 4.26
CA VAL A 79 9.38 -2.11 3.01
C VAL A 79 10.86 -2.45 3.15
N PHE A 80 11.41 -3.07 2.13
CA PHE A 80 12.82 -3.42 2.04
C PHE A 80 13.32 -3.16 0.62
N ASN A 81 14.64 -2.99 0.49
CA ASN A 81 15.27 -2.86 -0.82
C ASN A 81 15.50 -4.26 -1.41
N LEU A 82 14.79 -4.59 -2.49
CA LEU A 82 14.94 -5.86 -3.19
C LEU A 82 16.00 -5.73 -4.28
N THR A 83 17.25 -6.00 -3.94
CA THR A 83 18.37 -6.03 -4.91
C THR A 83 18.55 -7.40 -5.58
N ALA A 84 17.88 -8.44 -5.08
CA ALA A 84 18.02 -9.79 -5.58
C ALA A 84 17.16 -10.03 -6.83
N GLY A 85 17.83 -10.35 -7.95
CA GLY A 85 17.16 -10.71 -9.22
C GLY A 85 17.05 -9.57 -10.22
N GLU A 86 17.51 -8.37 -9.89
CA GLU A 86 17.58 -7.24 -10.81
C GLU A 86 18.94 -7.13 -11.50
N GLU A 87 18.94 -6.81 -12.79
CA GLU A 87 20.17 -6.70 -13.59
C GLU A 87 20.90 -5.35 -13.41
N ASN A 88 20.21 -4.31 -12.92
CA ASN A 88 20.71 -2.92 -12.94
C ASN A 88 21.07 -2.31 -11.59
N GLY A 89 20.77 -2.98 -10.47
CA GLY A 89 21.18 -2.53 -9.13
C GLY A 89 20.58 -1.18 -8.68
N GLU A 90 19.44 -0.80 -9.25
CA GLU A 90 18.67 0.36 -8.77
C GLU A 90 18.07 0.04 -7.40
N GLU A 91 17.94 1.05 -6.53
CA GLU A 91 17.26 0.86 -5.25
C GLU A 91 15.77 0.66 -5.50
N ASN A 92 15.24 -0.49 -5.11
CA ASN A 92 13.87 -0.86 -5.39
C ASN A 92 13.13 -1.21 -4.11
N LEU A 93 12.44 -0.20 -3.58
CA LEU A 93 11.64 -0.31 -2.38
C LEU A 93 10.43 -1.21 -2.66
N THR A 94 10.47 -2.39 -2.06
CA THR A 94 9.49 -3.45 -2.26
C THR A 94 8.82 -3.80 -0.95
N PHE A 95 7.54 -4.17 -1.01
CA PHE A 95 6.86 -4.84 0.09
C PHE A 95 6.09 -6.05 -0.40
N LEU A 96 5.87 -7.03 0.49
CA LEU A 96 5.13 -8.24 0.18
C LEU A 96 3.80 -8.27 0.93
N LEU A 97 2.75 -8.68 0.23
CA LEU A 97 1.47 -9.09 0.82
C LEU A 97 1.42 -10.61 0.89
N PHE A 98 1.39 -11.17 2.10
CA PHE A 98 1.24 -12.61 2.31
C PHE A 98 -0.21 -12.97 2.58
N THR A 99 -0.70 -14.02 1.91
CA THR A 99 -2.03 -14.62 2.12
C THR A 99 -1.85 -16.09 2.53
N PRO A 100 -2.40 -16.54 3.68
CA PRO A 100 -2.22 -17.90 4.16
C PRO A 100 -3.08 -18.88 3.36
N VAL A 101 -2.52 -20.06 3.06
CA VAL A 101 -3.22 -21.15 2.38
C VAL A 101 -3.30 -22.34 3.32
N TYR A 102 -4.52 -22.81 3.57
CA TYR A 102 -4.79 -23.95 4.44
C TYR A 102 -5.16 -25.19 3.60
N ASN A 103 -5.09 -26.37 4.22
CA ASN A 103 -5.52 -27.63 3.60
C ASN A 103 -7.05 -27.77 3.51
N SER A 104 -7.80 -27.01 4.31
CA SER A 104 -9.25 -26.94 4.26
C SER A 104 -9.75 -25.98 3.18
N GLU A 105 -10.98 -26.20 2.71
CA GLU A 105 -11.64 -25.29 1.74
C GLU A 105 -12.04 -23.95 2.35
N SER A 106 -12.17 -23.88 3.69
CA SER A 106 -12.47 -22.66 4.44
C SER A 106 -11.36 -22.33 5.42
N THR A 107 -11.16 -21.04 5.73
CA THR A 107 -10.24 -20.60 6.78
C THR A 107 -10.62 -21.20 8.13
N PRO A 108 -9.72 -21.95 8.81
CA PRO A 108 -10.01 -22.52 10.13
C PRO A 108 -10.31 -21.44 11.17
N THR A 109 -11.24 -21.74 12.08
CA THR A 109 -11.81 -20.75 13.01
C THR A 109 -10.87 -20.40 14.16
N THR A 110 -10.07 -21.37 14.61
CA THR A 110 -9.12 -21.17 15.72
C THR A 110 -7.70 -21.04 15.21
N GLU A 111 -6.87 -20.28 15.94
CA GLU A 111 -5.45 -20.13 15.61
C GLU A 111 -4.74 -21.48 15.59
N ALA A 112 -4.98 -22.33 16.59
CA ALA A 112 -4.37 -23.66 16.66
C ALA A 112 -4.71 -24.52 15.44
N GLU A 113 -5.96 -24.47 14.95
CA GLU A 113 -6.34 -25.17 13.73
C GLU A 113 -5.70 -24.55 12.48
N ARG A 114 -5.62 -23.22 12.40
CA ARG A 114 -4.97 -22.53 11.28
C ARG A 114 -3.51 -22.95 11.17
N LEU A 115 -2.76 -22.91 12.26
CA LEU A 115 -1.36 -23.29 12.27
C LEU A 115 -1.15 -24.77 11.94
N LYS A 116 -2.04 -25.65 12.43
CA LYS A 116 -2.01 -27.09 12.11
C LYS A 116 -2.37 -27.38 10.64
N GLN A 117 -3.25 -26.60 10.05
CA GLN A 117 -3.73 -26.80 8.68
C GLN A 117 -2.99 -25.96 7.64
N LEU A 118 -2.03 -25.13 8.05
CA LEU A 118 -1.24 -24.31 7.14
C LEU A 118 -0.51 -25.19 6.14
N ARG A 119 -0.76 -24.94 4.86
CA ARG A 119 -0.07 -25.58 3.73
C ARG A 119 1.09 -24.73 3.24
N GLY A 120 0.89 -23.42 3.24
CA GLY A 120 1.85 -22.46 2.74
C GLY A 120 1.27 -21.05 2.70
N VAL A 121 1.95 -20.18 1.98
CA VAL A 121 1.52 -18.80 1.75
C VAL A 121 1.65 -18.46 0.27
N VAL A 122 0.68 -17.72 -0.24
CA VAL A 122 0.82 -16.97 -1.49
C VAL A 122 1.36 -15.59 -1.13
N PHE A 123 2.23 -15.03 -1.96
CA PHE A 123 2.63 -13.64 -1.83
C PHE A 123 2.54 -12.89 -3.14
N VAL A 124 2.31 -11.59 -3.02
CA VAL A 124 2.44 -10.60 -4.10
C VAL A 124 3.52 -9.60 -3.69
N ALA A 125 4.50 -9.40 -4.56
CA ALA A 125 5.54 -8.39 -4.40
C ALA A 125 5.14 -7.13 -5.14
N PHE A 126 5.09 -6.01 -4.41
CA PHE A 126 4.75 -4.71 -4.95
C PHE A 126 5.98 -3.80 -4.99
N ASP A 127 6.14 -3.12 -6.12
CA ASP A 127 6.97 -1.92 -6.20
C ASP A 127 6.25 -0.77 -5.50
N ALA A 128 6.88 -0.16 -4.49
CA ALA A 128 6.21 0.84 -3.66
C ALA A 128 5.84 2.10 -4.46
N GLU A 129 6.76 2.61 -5.28
CA GLU A 129 6.55 3.84 -6.05
C GLU A 129 5.45 3.62 -7.11
N GLN A 130 5.53 2.52 -7.87
CA GLN A 130 4.51 2.20 -8.86
C GLN A 130 3.15 1.94 -8.22
N PHE A 131 3.10 1.26 -7.06
CA PHE A 131 1.84 1.00 -6.36
C PHE A 131 1.14 2.29 -5.95
N PHE A 132 1.85 3.20 -5.28
CA PHE A 132 1.24 4.45 -4.82
C PHE A 132 0.98 5.41 -5.97
N SER A 133 1.83 5.46 -7.00
CA SER A 133 1.53 6.25 -8.20
C SER A 133 0.20 5.82 -8.83
N GLN A 134 -0.12 4.52 -8.90
CA GLN A 134 -1.41 4.09 -9.45
C GLN A 134 -2.62 4.53 -8.63
N ILE A 135 -2.45 4.72 -7.32
CA ILE A 135 -3.52 5.17 -6.42
C ILE A 135 -3.74 6.68 -6.55
N TYR A 136 -2.67 7.47 -6.64
CA TYR A 136 -2.72 8.93 -6.55
C TYR A 136 -2.60 9.66 -7.90
N ASN A 137 -2.24 8.98 -8.99
CA ASN A 137 -2.05 9.59 -10.33
C ASN A 137 -3.35 9.88 -11.10
N GLN A 138 -4.50 10.00 -10.42
CA GLN A 138 -5.79 10.33 -11.05
C GLN A 138 -6.23 11.77 -10.74
N GLU A 139 -5.83 12.66 -11.66
CA GLU A 139 -6.49 13.90 -12.10
C GLU A 139 -6.78 15.09 -11.15
N ASP A 140 -6.66 15.01 -9.82
CA ASP A 140 -7.12 16.10 -8.93
C ASP A 140 -6.05 16.83 -8.06
N GLU A 141 -4.75 16.62 -8.31
CA GLU A 141 -3.71 16.91 -7.29
C GLU A 141 -2.79 18.14 -7.55
N ARG A 142 -3.19 19.14 -8.34
CA ARG A 142 -2.32 20.30 -8.65
C ARG A 142 -2.06 21.26 -7.48
N LEU A 143 -2.53 20.97 -6.27
CA LEU A 143 -2.65 21.93 -5.18
C LEU A 143 -1.89 21.56 -3.89
N ALA A 144 -1.30 20.36 -3.83
CA ALA A 144 -0.59 19.88 -2.65
C ALA A 144 0.61 18.99 -3.00
N TYR A 145 1.63 19.01 -2.15
CA TYR A 145 2.66 17.98 -2.08
C TYR A 145 2.17 16.84 -1.18
N LEU A 146 2.44 15.60 -1.60
CA LEU A 146 2.12 14.37 -0.88
C LEU A 146 3.41 13.56 -0.72
N GLN A 147 3.65 13.10 0.50
CA GLN A 147 4.69 12.14 0.82
C GLN A 147 4.11 10.96 1.60
N ILE A 148 4.42 9.76 1.15
CA ILE A 148 4.09 8.51 1.82
C ILE A 148 5.39 7.88 2.29
N TYR A 149 5.46 7.51 3.55
CA TYR A 149 6.68 6.98 4.15
C TYR A 149 6.38 5.87 5.14
N GLN A 150 7.39 5.04 5.41
CA GLN A 150 7.39 4.08 6.50
C GLN A 150 8.47 4.43 7.53
N GLY A 151 8.17 4.19 8.81
CA GLY A 151 9.07 4.47 9.93
C GLY A 151 8.72 5.74 10.69
N ASP A 152 9.64 6.19 11.53
CA ASP A 152 9.49 7.42 12.32
C ASP A 152 9.73 8.65 11.42
N ALA A 153 9.02 9.75 11.68
CA ALA A 153 9.20 11.04 10.99
C ALA A 153 10.66 11.56 11.01
N ASN A 154 11.48 11.14 11.98
CA ASN A 154 12.90 11.51 12.05
C ASN A 154 13.81 10.68 11.14
N ARG A 155 13.36 9.50 10.69
CA ARG A 155 14.10 8.60 9.80
C ARG A 155 13.12 7.90 8.84
N PRO A 156 12.43 8.65 7.97
CA PRO A 156 11.45 8.08 7.07
C PRO A 156 12.14 7.30 5.94
N THR A 157 11.62 6.12 5.61
CA THR A 157 11.84 5.51 4.31
C THR A 157 10.74 6.02 3.39
N ILE A 158 11.10 6.83 2.41
CA ILE A 158 10.16 7.48 1.51
C ILE A 158 9.73 6.44 0.47
N LEU A 159 8.42 6.19 0.38
CA LEU A 159 7.84 5.19 -0.50
C LEU A 159 7.29 5.81 -1.78
N TYR A 160 6.80 7.04 -1.68
CA TYR A 160 6.21 7.78 -2.77
C TYR A 160 6.20 9.27 -2.44
N GLU A 161 6.50 10.10 -3.43
CA GLU A 161 6.40 11.55 -3.37
C GLU A 161 5.73 12.07 -4.63
N TYR A 162 4.88 13.08 -4.46
CA TYR A 162 4.21 13.75 -5.55
C TYR A 162 4.05 15.24 -5.27
N GLY A 163 4.08 16.03 -6.34
CA GLY A 163 3.83 17.46 -6.31
C GLY A 163 5.05 18.28 -5.90
N ASP A 164 4.88 19.60 -5.96
CA ASP A 164 5.91 20.55 -5.53
C ASP A 164 5.60 21.04 -4.12
N HIS A 165 6.63 21.13 -3.30
CA HIS A 165 6.51 21.77 -1.99
C HIS A 165 5.99 23.21 -2.15
N PRO A 166 4.92 23.62 -1.44
CA PRO A 166 4.49 25.00 -1.43
C PRO A 166 5.55 25.91 -0.79
N PRO A 167 5.58 27.22 -1.13
CA PRO A 167 6.48 28.17 -0.50
C PRO A 167 6.38 28.12 1.03
N VAL A 168 7.52 28.09 1.72
CA VAL A 168 7.61 27.90 3.18
C VAL A 168 6.74 28.91 3.94
N GLU A 169 6.63 30.14 3.45
CA GLU A 169 5.85 31.22 4.09
C GLU A 169 4.34 30.96 4.16
N ASP A 170 3.80 30.14 3.24
CA ASP A 170 2.36 29.88 3.12
C ASP A 170 2.03 28.37 3.28
N ARG A 171 3.01 27.57 3.74
CA ARG A 171 2.93 26.11 3.85
C ARG A 171 2.22 25.68 5.13
N ASN A 172 1.19 24.86 4.98
CA ASN A 172 0.69 24.03 6.07
C ASN A 172 1.06 22.58 5.81
N THR A 173 1.45 21.89 6.87
CA THR A 173 1.78 20.47 6.85
C THR A 173 0.76 19.71 7.68
N TYR A 174 0.15 18.68 7.10
CA TYR A 174 -0.73 17.76 7.78
C TYR A 174 -0.11 16.36 7.76
N ARG A 175 0.02 15.74 8.93
CA ARG A 175 0.56 14.38 9.09
C ARG A 175 -0.50 13.45 9.65
N GLN A 176 -0.59 12.28 9.07
CA GLN A 176 -1.41 11.19 9.59
C GLN A 176 -0.66 9.87 9.50
N THR A 177 -0.99 8.93 10.38
CA THR A 177 -0.48 7.55 10.34
C THR A 177 -1.65 6.61 10.18
N LEU A 178 -1.56 5.70 9.22
CA LEU A 178 -2.55 4.66 8.96
C LEU A 178 -1.95 3.29 9.25
N ASP A 179 -2.72 2.43 9.95
CA ASP A 179 -2.39 1.01 10.06
C ASP A 179 -3.01 0.27 8.87
N VAL A 180 -2.15 -0.33 8.04
CA VAL A 180 -2.53 -1.09 6.85
C VAL A 180 -1.98 -2.50 7.02
N LEU A 181 -2.86 -3.47 7.24
CA LEU A 181 -2.54 -4.90 7.37
C LEU A 181 -1.37 -5.17 8.34
N GLY A 182 -1.38 -4.48 9.49
CA GLY A 182 -0.39 -4.61 10.55
C GLY A 182 0.90 -3.81 10.34
N ARG A 183 0.91 -2.86 9.41
CA ARG A 183 2.04 -1.96 9.13
C ARG A 183 1.60 -0.51 9.20
N GLN A 184 2.41 0.33 9.83
CA GLN A 184 2.15 1.76 9.94
C GLN A 184 2.76 2.51 8.77
N LEU A 185 1.91 3.20 8.01
CA LEU A 185 2.30 4.11 6.94
C LEU A 185 2.02 5.55 7.37
N GLY A 186 3.04 6.39 7.25
CA GLY A 186 2.94 7.82 7.42
C GLY A 186 2.55 8.50 6.12
N TYR A 187 1.65 9.47 6.22
CA TYR A 187 1.27 10.34 5.14
C TYR A 187 1.49 11.77 5.57
N GLU A 188 2.19 12.53 4.75
CA GLU A 188 2.40 13.96 4.90
C GLU A 188 1.82 14.68 3.69
N TYR A 189 0.97 15.66 3.95
CA TYR A 189 0.38 16.54 2.95
C TYR A 189 0.87 17.96 3.23
N GLU A 190 1.42 18.62 2.22
CA GLU A 190 1.73 20.04 2.29
C GLU A 190 0.90 20.83 1.28
N PHE A 191 0.27 21.91 1.71
CA PHE A 191 -0.54 22.75 0.82
C PHE A 191 -0.42 24.23 1.18
N SER A 192 -0.66 25.09 0.18
CA SER A 192 -0.68 26.54 0.39
C SER A 192 -2.03 27.01 0.92
N ASN A 193 -2.05 27.88 1.94
CA ASN A 193 -3.28 28.54 2.41
C ASN A 193 -4.04 29.29 1.31
N ARG A 194 -3.33 29.81 0.29
CA ARG A 194 -3.95 30.54 -0.83
C ARG A 194 -4.67 29.63 -1.82
N SER A 195 -4.24 28.38 -1.91
CA SER A 195 -4.75 27.37 -2.85
C SER A 195 -6.15 26.85 -2.46
N LEU A 196 -6.39 26.63 -1.15
CA LEU A 196 -7.69 26.13 -0.63
C LEU A 196 -8.86 27.13 -0.75
N ILE A 197 -8.57 28.41 -1.00
CA ILE A 197 -9.57 29.49 -1.02
C ILE A 197 -10.05 29.81 -2.46
N SER A 198 -9.49 29.16 -3.49
CA SER A 198 -9.62 29.67 -4.86
C SER A 198 -11.03 29.56 -5.47
N ASP A 199 -11.74 28.44 -5.34
CA ASP A 199 -12.88 28.21 -6.25
C ASP A 199 -14.24 28.19 -5.53
N SER A 200 -14.34 27.59 -4.33
CA SER A 200 -15.61 27.51 -3.59
C SER A 200 -15.99 28.84 -2.92
N GLN A 201 -15.01 29.58 -2.38
CA GLN A 201 -15.28 30.88 -1.73
C GLN A 201 -15.54 32.02 -2.72
N ARG A 202 -14.96 32.00 -3.93
CA ARG A 202 -15.27 33.03 -4.95
C ARG A 202 -16.71 32.94 -5.44
N PHE A 203 -17.23 31.72 -5.60
CA PHE A 203 -18.63 31.52 -6.01
C PHE A 203 -19.61 31.90 -4.89
N ILE A 204 -19.32 31.51 -3.63
CA ILE A 204 -20.16 31.87 -2.47
C ILE A 204 -20.12 33.38 -2.19
N ALA A 205 -18.96 34.02 -2.30
CA ALA A 205 -18.81 35.46 -2.08
C ALA A 205 -19.50 36.30 -3.17
N GLN A 206 -19.54 35.84 -4.43
CA GLN A 206 -20.25 36.53 -5.52
C GLN A 206 -21.76 36.26 -5.52
N ALA A 207 -22.20 35.07 -5.11
CA ALA A 207 -23.62 34.71 -5.07
C ALA A 207 -24.37 35.38 -3.90
N LEU A 208 -23.69 35.69 -2.78
CA LEU A 208 -24.29 36.29 -1.59
C LEU A 208 -25.10 37.58 -1.84
N PRO A 209 -24.60 38.60 -2.58
CA PRO A 209 -25.39 39.78 -2.89
C PRO A 209 -26.57 39.48 -3.81
N ILE A 210 -26.47 38.53 -4.74
CA ILE A 210 -27.54 38.17 -5.68
C ILE A 210 -28.70 37.52 -4.93
N VAL A 211 -28.40 36.58 -4.03
CA VAL A 211 -29.41 35.94 -3.17
C VAL A 211 -30.08 36.96 -2.26
N GLY A 212 -29.31 37.88 -1.67
CA GLY A 212 -29.85 38.99 -0.87
C GLY A 212 -30.80 39.87 -1.68
N LEU A 213 -30.42 40.23 -2.91
CA LEU A 213 -31.22 41.07 -3.80
C LEU A 213 -32.51 40.37 -4.25
N MET A 214 -32.46 39.07 -4.55
CA MET A 214 -33.66 38.28 -4.84
C MET A 214 -34.60 38.20 -3.63
N LEU A 215 -34.07 37.99 -2.43
CA LEU A 215 -34.88 37.95 -1.20
C LEU A 215 -35.57 39.30 -0.93
N SER A 216 -34.85 40.40 -1.13
CA SER A 216 -35.39 41.75 -0.98
C SER A 216 -36.51 42.03 -2.00
N LEU A 217 -36.36 41.60 -3.25
CA LEU A 217 -37.39 41.74 -4.27
C LEU A 217 -38.65 40.93 -3.94
N LEU A 218 -38.47 39.71 -3.42
CA LEU A 218 -39.56 38.82 -3.04
C LEU A 218 -40.37 39.39 -1.86
N LEU A 219 -39.68 39.96 -0.86
CA LEU A 219 -40.32 40.68 0.25
C LEU A 219 -41.05 41.94 -0.20
N ALA A 220 -40.47 42.72 -1.14
CA ALA A 220 -41.13 43.91 -1.67
C ALA A 220 -42.46 43.56 -2.36
N ILE A 221 -42.49 42.47 -3.14
CA ILE A 221 -43.71 41.98 -3.81
C ILE A 221 -44.77 41.55 -2.79
N ILE A 222 -44.39 40.92 -1.68
CA ILE A 222 -45.33 40.47 -0.64
C ILE A 222 -45.94 41.64 0.15
N VAL A 223 -45.23 42.76 0.28
CA VAL A 223 -45.64 43.93 1.07
C VAL A 223 -46.33 45.01 0.21
N SER A 224 -46.39 44.84 -1.11
CA SER A 224 -47.08 45.74 -2.06
C SER A 224 -48.43 45.18 -2.51
#